data_AF-A0A1G6CLX7-F1
#
_entry.id   AF-A0A1G6CLX7-F1
#
_cell.length_a   1.000
_cell.length_b   1.000
_cell.length_c   1.000
_cell.angle_alpha   90.00
_cell.angle_beta   90.00
_cell.angle_gamma   90.00
#
_symmetry.space_group_name_H-M   'P 1'
#
loop_
_entity.id
_entity.type
_entity.pdbx_description
1 polymer ?
#
loop_
_entity_poly.entity_id
_entity_poly.type
_entity_poly.pdbx_seq_one_letter_code
_entity_poly.pdbx_strand_id
1 'polypeptide(L)'
;MKKLFAVAAMAVMLCIAGLVMSGEAQAQRFVDYGDGTVMDTATNLMWTNNANPFGRLNWDDAMSRCSSFSISGIGGWRLPSKDELLILYHAMSGGHPFTGFQSSSYWSSSTYEDGHDFAWFVNMSHGSVDHYRKIDITYVWPVRAGQ
;
A
#
# COMPACT_ATOMS: atom_id res chain seq x y z
N MET A 1 56.98 34.40 16.96
CA MET A 1 56.36 33.10 16.61
C MET A 1 55.77 32.51 17.89
N LYS A 2 54.46 32.67 18.09
CA LYS A 2 53.78 32.49 19.38
C LYS A 2 53.17 31.07 19.49
N LYS A 3 53.45 30.48 20.64
CA LYS A 3 53.13 29.16 21.19
C LYS A 3 51.69 28.68 20.91
N LEU A 4 51.54 27.43 20.44
CA LEU A 4 50.32 26.63 20.59
C LEU A 4 50.08 26.33 22.07
N PHE A 5 48.87 26.55 22.59
CA PHE A 5 48.17 25.72 23.60
C PHE A 5 46.74 26.28 23.86
N ALA A 6 45.72 25.43 23.61
CA ALA A 6 44.47 25.25 24.41
C ALA A 6 43.44 26.44 24.46
N VAL A 7 42.09 26.37 24.55
CA VAL A 7 41.03 25.40 24.92
C VAL A 7 39.66 25.91 24.40
N ALA A 8 38.79 24.96 23.99
CA ALA A 8 37.31 24.85 24.05
C ALA A 8 36.27 25.85 23.47
N ALA A 9 35.26 25.19 22.90
CA ALA A 9 33.81 25.40 23.01
C ALA A 9 33.14 26.50 22.18
N MET A 10 32.49 26.09 21.08
CA MET A 10 31.02 26.16 20.94
C MET A 10 30.54 25.63 19.56
N ALA A 11 29.57 24.71 19.60
CA ALA A 11 28.63 24.30 18.54
C ALA A 11 29.25 23.76 17.23
N VAL A 12 28.98 22.53 16.81
CA VAL A 12 27.63 22.04 16.49
C VAL A 12 27.56 20.54 16.79
N MET A 13 26.60 20.19 17.66
CA MET A 13 25.97 18.88 17.60
C MET A 13 25.46 18.64 16.17
N LEU A 14 26.11 17.76 15.41
CA LEU A 14 25.37 16.90 14.50
C LEU A 14 25.60 15.48 14.98
N CYS A 15 24.56 14.96 15.60
CA CYS A 15 24.53 13.75 16.38
C CYS A 15 25.15 12.57 15.63
N ILE A 16 26.03 11.89 16.35
CA ILE A 16 26.26 10.46 16.24
C ILE A 16 24.90 9.79 16.50
N ALA A 17 24.13 9.55 15.44
CA ALA A 17 22.95 8.68 15.45
C ALA A 17 22.62 8.31 14.01
N GLY A 18 23.03 7.12 13.55
CA GLY A 18 22.52 6.58 12.30
C GLY A 18 23.42 5.57 11.59
N LEU A 19 24.72 5.53 11.86
CA LEU A 19 25.58 4.45 11.36
C LEU A 19 25.45 3.20 12.26
N VAL A 20 24.24 2.68 12.31
CA VAL A 20 23.99 1.27 12.56
C VAL A 20 23.41 0.73 11.25
N MET A 21 24.28 0.51 10.27
CA MET A 21 23.96 -0.45 9.19
C MET A 21 24.25 -1.84 9.76
N SER A 22 23.54 -2.22 10.83
CA SER A 22 23.64 -3.56 11.38
C SER A 22 22.95 -4.52 10.43
N GLY A 23 23.75 -5.45 9.90
CA GLY A 23 23.40 -6.83 9.56
C GLY A 23 22.01 -7.08 8.98
N GLU A 24 22.01 -7.51 7.72
CA GLU A 24 20.86 -8.06 6.98
C GLU A 24 19.83 -7.00 6.56
N ALA A 25 20.14 -6.29 5.46
CA ALA A 25 19.09 -5.74 4.61
C ALA A 25 18.34 -6.91 3.96
N GLN A 26 17.56 -7.66 4.74
CA GLN A 26 16.47 -8.44 4.16
C GLN A 26 15.59 -7.41 3.46
N ALA A 27 15.56 -7.45 2.13
CA ALA A 27 14.74 -6.55 1.36
C ALA A 27 13.30 -6.71 1.86
N GLN A 28 12.81 -5.72 2.59
CA GLN A 28 11.42 -5.70 3.04
C GLN A 28 10.58 -5.67 1.77
N ARG A 29 9.73 -6.70 1.57
CA ARG A 29 8.91 -6.84 0.36
C ARG A 29 8.17 -5.54 0.02
N PHE A 30 7.66 -4.89 1.06
CA PHE A 30 6.99 -3.60 0.98
C PHE A 30 7.94 -2.44 1.31
N VAL A 31 8.16 -1.57 0.33
CA VAL A 31 8.94 -0.34 0.47
C VAL A 31 7.99 0.85 0.47
N ASP A 32 7.88 1.55 1.58
CA ASP A 32 7.12 2.80 1.69
C ASP A 32 7.94 3.97 1.14
N TYR A 33 7.40 4.72 0.19
CA TYR A 33 8.07 5.88 -0.39
C TYR A 33 7.79 7.19 0.35
N GLY A 34 6.90 7.20 1.35
CA GLY A 34 6.57 8.38 2.13
C GLY A 34 5.74 9.43 1.37
N ASP A 35 5.34 9.13 0.14
CA ASP A 35 4.52 9.97 -0.74
C ASP A 35 3.05 9.53 -0.80
N GLY A 36 2.67 8.60 0.08
CA GLY A 36 1.36 7.96 0.09
C GLY A 36 1.30 6.66 -0.71
N THR A 37 2.43 6.15 -1.20
CA THR A 37 2.52 4.88 -1.94
C THR A 37 3.47 3.88 -1.30
N VAL A 38 3.21 2.60 -1.57
CA VAL A 38 4.03 1.47 -1.11
C VAL A 38 4.30 0.56 -2.31
N MET A 39 5.57 0.29 -2.60
CA MET A 39 5.98 -0.65 -3.62
C MET A 39 6.03 -2.08 -3.06
N ASP A 40 5.29 -3.00 -3.68
CA ASP A 40 5.48 -4.44 -3.51
C ASP A 40 6.52 -4.94 -4.52
N THR A 41 7.75 -5.09 -4.04
CA THR A 41 8.91 -5.49 -4.87
C THR A 41 8.81 -6.91 -5.43
N ALA A 42 7.96 -7.78 -4.87
CA ALA A 42 7.79 -9.15 -5.36
C ALA A 42 6.85 -9.23 -6.57
N THR A 43 5.83 -8.36 -6.63
CA THR A 43 4.84 -8.33 -7.72
C THR A 43 5.07 -7.19 -8.69
N ASN A 44 5.97 -6.27 -8.35
CA ASN A 44 6.15 -4.99 -9.04
C ASN A 44 4.83 -4.20 -9.17
N LEU A 45 4.04 -4.22 -8.10
CA LEU A 45 2.81 -3.45 -7.97
C LEU A 45 2.99 -2.36 -6.92
N MET A 46 2.44 -1.20 -7.20
CA MET A 46 2.42 -0.08 -6.26
C MET A 46 1.01 0.10 -5.73
N TRP A 47 0.90 0.12 -4.41
CA TRP A 47 -0.33 0.21 -3.65
C TRP A 47 -0.41 1.57 -2.97
N THR A 48 -1.63 2.04 -2.70
CA THR A 48 -1.79 3.18 -1.79
C THR A 48 -1.36 2.77 -0.38
N ASN A 49 -0.63 3.65 0.33
CA ASN A 49 -0.25 3.41 1.72
C ASN A 49 -1.50 3.29 2.61
N ASN A 50 -2.45 4.23 2.45
CA ASN A 50 -3.76 4.11 3.06
C ASN A 50 -4.59 3.08 2.26
N ALA A 51 -4.93 1.98 2.92
CA ALA A 51 -5.76 0.90 2.38
C ALA A 51 -7.23 1.28 2.22
N ASN A 52 -7.67 2.42 2.74
CA ASN A 52 -9.06 2.87 2.64
C ASN A 52 -9.13 4.36 2.28
N PRO A 53 -8.69 4.77 1.07
CA PRO A 53 -8.65 6.18 0.69
C PRO A 53 -10.04 6.75 0.37
N PHE A 54 -11.06 5.92 0.16
CA PHE A 54 -12.39 6.35 -0.33
C PHE A 54 -13.58 5.94 0.55
N GLY A 55 -13.36 5.15 1.61
CA GLY A 55 -14.46 4.52 2.32
C GLY A 55 -15.03 3.33 1.55
N ARG A 56 -16.32 3.08 1.74
CA ARG A 56 -17.05 1.99 1.09
C ARG A 56 -17.80 2.51 -0.13
N LEU A 57 -17.65 1.83 -1.25
CA LEU A 57 -18.28 2.17 -2.52
C LEU A 57 -18.96 0.95 -3.14
N ASN A 58 -19.94 1.19 -4.00
CA ASN A 58 -20.43 0.15 -4.90
C ASN A 58 -19.36 -0.14 -5.98
N TRP A 59 -19.52 -1.23 -6.73
CA TRP A 59 -18.46 -1.72 -7.60
C TRP A 59 -18.16 -0.77 -8.77
N ASP A 60 -19.19 -0.20 -9.41
CA ASP A 60 -19.01 0.72 -10.53
C ASP A 60 -18.36 2.04 -10.07
N ASP A 61 -18.78 2.57 -8.92
CA ASP A 61 -18.17 3.74 -8.32
C ASP A 61 -16.73 3.47 -7.88
N ALA A 62 -16.42 2.26 -7.38
CA ALA A 62 -15.06 1.87 -7.03
C ALA A 62 -14.15 1.84 -8.27
N MET A 63 -14.61 1.23 -9.36
CA MET A 63 -13.89 1.19 -10.64
C MET A 63 -13.62 2.60 -11.17
N SER A 64 -14.67 3.44 -11.24
CA SER A 64 -14.57 4.82 -11.69
C SER A 64 -13.63 5.64 -10.79
N ARG A 65 -13.81 5.55 -9.47
CA ARG A 65 -13.03 6.30 -8.49
C ARG A 65 -11.55 5.98 -8.56
N CYS A 66 -11.18 4.71 -8.67
CA CYS A 66 -9.79 4.32 -8.87
C CYS A 66 -9.22 4.90 -10.17
N SER A 67 -9.96 4.79 -11.28
CA SER A 67 -9.47 5.25 -12.60
C SER A 67 -9.20 6.75 -12.66
N SER A 68 -9.98 7.56 -11.93
CA SER A 68 -9.82 9.02 -11.85
C SER A 68 -8.89 9.47 -10.72
N PHE A 69 -8.36 8.54 -9.92
CA PHE A 69 -7.57 8.87 -8.73
C PHE A 69 -6.15 9.29 -9.08
N SER A 70 -5.57 10.16 -8.26
CA SER A 70 -4.15 10.48 -8.30
C SER A 70 -3.61 10.80 -6.91
N ILE A 71 -2.33 10.49 -6.69
CA ILE A 71 -1.58 10.86 -5.48
C ILE A 71 -0.38 11.66 -5.97
N SER A 72 -0.20 12.89 -5.49
CA SER A 72 0.95 13.73 -5.85
C SER A 72 1.16 13.89 -7.37
N GLY A 73 0.07 13.92 -8.15
CA GLY A 73 0.09 14.02 -9.61
C GLY A 73 0.29 12.68 -10.35
N ILE A 74 0.45 11.58 -9.62
CA ILE A 74 0.64 10.22 -10.15
C ILE A 74 -0.73 9.55 -10.32
N GLY A 75 -1.15 9.33 -11.57
CA GLY A 75 -2.38 8.62 -11.94
C GLY A 75 -2.16 7.12 -12.24
N GLY A 76 -3.06 6.51 -13.02
CA GLY A 76 -2.93 5.11 -13.47
C GLY A 76 -3.37 4.08 -12.42
N TRP A 77 -4.08 4.52 -11.40
CA TRP A 77 -4.66 3.66 -10.38
C TRP A 77 -5.85 2.89 -10.93
N ARG A 78 -6.01 1.67 -10.44
CA ARG A 78 -7.13 0.79 -10.76
C ARG A 78 -7.53 -0.01 -9.54
N LEU A 79 -8.71 -0.62 -9.64
CA LEU A 79 -9.12 -1.63 -8.69
C LEU A 79 -8.31 -2.93 -8.93
N PRO A 80 -7.82 -3.61 -7.88
CA PRO A 80 -6.97 -4.79 -8.00
C PRO A 80 -7.75 -6.01 -8.48
N SER A 81 -7.08 -6.95 -9.12
CA SER A 81 -7.67 -8.27 -9.38
C SER A 81 -7.81 -9.06 -8.07
N LYS A 82 -8.63 -10.11 -8.09
CA LYS A 82 -8.86 -10.96 -6.91
C LYS A 82 -7.57 -11.67 -6.49
N ASP A 83 -6.76 -12.04 -7.49
CA ASP A 83 -5.47 -12.70 -7.28
C ASP A 83 -4.45 -11.73 -6.68
N GLU A 84 -4.42 -10.47 -7.14
CA GLU A 84 -3.53 -9.43 -6.56
C GLU A 84 -3.85 -9.16 -5.10
N LEU A 85 -5.14 -9.05 -4.75
CA LEU A 85 -5.58 -8.90 -3.35
C LEU A 85 -5.22 -10.10 -2.49
N LEU A 86 -5.40 -11.32 -3.02
CA LEU A 86 -5.06 -12.55 -2.28
C LEU A 86 -3.55 -12.66 -2.06
N ILE A 87 -2.74 -12.34 -3.08
CA ILE A 87 -1.28 -12.27 -2.97
C ILE A 87 -0.87 -11.22 -1.94
N LEU A 88 -1.51 -10.03 -1.94
CA LEU A 88 -1.27 -8.98 -0.95
C LEU A 88 -1.62 -9.45 0.47
N TYR A 89 -2.76 -10.11 0.65
CA TYR A 89 -3.19 -10.66 1.94
C TYR A 89 -2.13 -11.59 2.54
N HIS A 90 -1.66 -12.57 1.77
CA HIS A 90 -0.63 -13.50 2.25
C HIS A 90 0.71 -12.81 2.51
N ALA A 91 1.05 -11.80 1.72
CA ALA A 91 2.30 -11.05 1.88
C ALA A 91 2.36 -10.25 3.19
N MET A 92 1.22 -9.71 3.62
CA MET A 92 1.11 -8.84 4.79
C MET A 92 1.37 -9.57 6.12
N SER A 93 1.30 -10.90 6.16
CA SER A 93 1.63 -11.66 7.39
C SER A 93 3.09 -11.52 7.82
N GLY A 94 3.99 -11.11 6.91
CA GLY A 94 5.38 -10.80 7.20
C GLY A 94 5.62 -9.40 7.79
N GLY A 95 4.56 -8.63 8.06
CA GLY A 95 4.61 -7.22 8.42
C GLY A 95 4.49 -6.30 7.20
N HIS A 96 3.88 -5.13 7.39
CA HIS A 96 3.63 -4.19 6.30
C HIS A 96 3.51 -2.73 6.80
N PRO A 97 3.75 -1.74 5.92
CA PRO A 97 3.64 -0.31 6.27
C PRO A 97 2.23 0.27 6.08
N PHE A 98 1.28 -0.50 5.54
CA PHE A 98 -0.05 0.01 5.19
C PHE A 98 -0.83 0.55 6.40
N THR A 99 -1.52 1.66 6.18
CA THR A 99 -2.40 2.33 7.14
C THR A 99 -3.87 2.22 6.71
N GLY A 100 -4.82 2.55 7.60
CA GLY A 100 -6.24 2.56 7.27
C GLY A 100 -6.85 1.19 6.92
N PHE A 101 -6.08 0.11 7.11
CA PHE A 101 -6.48 -1.27 6.87
C PHE A 101 -7.76 -1.64 7.61
N GLN A 102 -8.68 -2.31 6.92
CA GLN A 102 -9.93 -2.80 7.48
C GLN A 102 -9.94 -4.32 7.46
N SER A 103 -10.28 -4.94 8.58
CA SER A 103 -10.48 -6.40 8.66
C SER A 103 -11.84 -6.77 8.05
N SER A 104 -11.99 -6.59 6.73
CA SER A 104 -13.25 -6.69 6.00
C SER A 104 -13.03 -6.99 4.51
N SER A 105 -14.10 -6.94 3.71
CA SER A 105 -14.10 -7.24 2.29
C SER A 105 -13.59 -6.07 1.44
N TYR A 106 -12.72 -6.38 0.49
CA TYR A 106 -12.18 -5.43 -0.49
C TYR A 106 -12.56 -5.82 -1.90
N TRP A 107 -13.11 -4.86 -2.64
CA TRP A 107 -13.54 -5.09 -4.01
C TRP A 107 -12.39 -5.48 -4.93
N SER A 108 -12.66 -6.43 -5.81
CA SER A 108 -11.82 -6.72 -6.96
C SER A 108 -12.43 -6.19 -8.26
N SER A 109 -11.60 -5.84 -9.25
CA SER A 109 -12.01 -5.60 -10.64
C SER A 109 -12.50 -6.84 -11.39
N SER A 110 -12.38 -8.04 -10.81
CA SER A 110 -12.84 -9.28 -11.43
C SER A 110 -14.36 -9.41 -11.35
N THR A 111 -15.03 -9.50 -12.50
CA THR A 111 -16.48 -9.80 -12.57
C THR A 111 -16.72 -11.29 -12.27
N TYR A 112 -17.85 -11.62 -11.65
CA TYR A 112 -18.26 -13.01 -11.41
C TYR A 112 -18.77 -13.63 -12.72
N GLU A 113 -18.24 -14.79 -13.08
CA GLU A 113 -18.43 -15.39 -14.41
C GLU A 113 -19.88 -15.89 -14.60
N ASP A 114 -20.50 -16.42 -13.55
CA ASP A 114 -21.86 -17.00 -13.59
C ASP A 114 -22.97 -15.99 -13.28
N GLY A 115 -22.64 -14.71 -13.08
CA GLY A 115 -23.60 -13.66 -12.76
C GLY A 115 -23.04 -12.25 -12.93
N HIS A 116 -23.40 -11.60 -14.04
CA HIS A 116 -22.88 -10.27 -14.41
C HIS A 116 -23.19 -9.15 -13.41
N ASP A 117 -24.21 -9.34 -12.57
CA ASP A 117 -24.59 -8.43 -11.48
C ASP A 117 -23.68 -8.57 -10.25
N PHE A 118 -22.75 -9.52 -10.26
CA PHE A 118 -21.85 -9.79 -9.15
C PHE A 118 -20.39 -9.50 -9.51
N ALA A 119 -19.61 -9.16 -8.49
CA ALA A 119 -18.18 -9.00 -8.57
C ALA A 119 -17.49 -9.70 -7.41
N TRP A 120 -16.25 -10.11 -7.63
CA TRP A 120 -15.44 -10.73 -6.60
C TRP A 120 -14.93 -9.70 -5.58
N PHE A 121 -14.78 -10.13 -4.34
CA PHE A 121 -14.04 -9.44 -3.29
C PHE A 121 -13.11 -10.43 -2.59
N VAL A 122 -12.10 -9.88 -1.89
CA VAL A 122 -11.28 -10.65 -0.94
C VAL A 122 -11.55 -10.16 0.46
N ASN A 123 -11.87 -11.08 1.38
CA ASN A 123 -12.02 -10.77 2.78
C ASN A 123 -10.64 -10.72 3.45
N MET A 124 -10.20 -9.53 3.85
CA MET A 124 -8.86 -9.33 4.39
C MET A 124 -8.73 -9.72 5.87
N SER A 125 -9.80 -10.21 6.51
CA SER A 125 -9.71 -10.78 7.87
C SER A 125 -9.24 -12.24 7.87
N HIS A 126 -9.56 -13.01 6.82
CA HIS A 126 -9.25 -14.44 6.74
C HIS A 126 -8.92 -14.95 5.32
N GLY A 127 -8.73 -14.06 4.35
CA GLY A 127 -8.23 -14.39 3.01
C GLY A 127 -9.20 -15.14 2.09
N SER A 128 -10.51 -15.15 2.38
CA SER A 128 -11.48 -15.81 1.49
C SER A 128 -11.77 -14.97 0.26
N VAL A 129 -11.96 -15.64 -0.88
CA VAL A 129 -12.46 -15.03 -2.12
C VAL A 129 -13.93 -15.40 -2.25
N ASP A 130 -14.79 -14.38 -2.36
CA ASP A 130 -16.23 -14.57 -2.54
C ASP A 130 -16.80 -13.38 -3.33
N HIS A 131 -18.11 -13.31 -3.52
CA HIS A 131 -18.76 -12.36 -4.41
C HIS A 131 -19.93 -11.64 -3.73
N TYR A 132 -20.13 -10.39 -4.13
CA TYR A 132 -21.28 -9.57 -3.75
C TYR A 132 -21.93 -9.01 -5.01
N ARG A 133 -23.16 -8.52 -4.88
CA ARG A 133 -23.78 -7.78 -5.98
C ARG A 133 -23.04 -6.47 -6.16
N LYS A 134 -22.91 -6.01 -7.39
CA LYS A 134 -22.22 -4.75 -7.73
C LYS A 134 -22.84 -3.53 -7.05
N ILE A 135 -24.11 -3.60 -6.64
CA ILE A 135 -24.82 -2.57 -5.88
C ILE A 135 -24.47 -2.54 -4.39
N ASP A 136 -23.92 -3.62 -3.83
CA ASP A 136 -23.52 -3.66 -2.43
C ASP A 136 -22.26 -2.79 -2.23
N ILE A 137 -22.01 -2.29 -1.02
CA ILE A 137 -20.90 -1.38 -0.75
C ILE A 137 -19.78 -2.05 0.08
N THR A 138 -18.54 -1.97 -0.38
CA THR A 138 -17.36 -2.48 0.35
C THR A 138 -16.11 -1.64 0.11
N TYR A 139 -15.01 -1.96 0.79
CA TYR A 139 -13.78 -1.17 0.75
C TYR A 139 -13.02 -1.29 -0.57
N VAL A 140 -12.21 -0.28 -0.86
CA VAL A 140 -11.48 -0.12 -2.12
C VAL A 140 -10.01 0.15 -1.81
N TRP A 141 -9.12 -0.68 -2.35
CA TRP A 141 -7.68 -0.51 -2.20
C TRP A 141 -7.02 -0.37 -3.56
N PRO A 142 -6.72 0.86 -4.01
CA PRO A 142 -6.17 1.08 -5.34
C PRO A 142 -4.77 0.49 -5.51
N VAL A 143 -4.53 -0.04 -6.70
CA VAL A 143 -3.24 -0.56 -7.15
C VAL A 143 -2.88 0.01 -8.51
N ARG A 144 -1.60 0.07 -8.83
CA ARG A 144 -1.08 0.36 -10.17
C ARG A 144 0.17 -0.46 -10.46
N ALA A 145 0.59 -0.48 -11.72
CA ALA A 145 1.89 -1.04 -12.08
C ALA A 145 3.04 -0.23 -11.44
N GLY A 146 4.05 -0.94 -10.93
CA GLY A 146 5.33 -0.39 -10.53
C GLY A 146 6.14 0.09 -11.73
N GLN A 147 7.10 0.98 -11.48
CA GLN A 147 8.05 1.49 -12.48
C GLN A 147 9.37 0.73 -12.39
#